data_AF-A0A2D9KQ94-F1
#
_entry.id   AF-A0A2D9KQ94-F1
#
_cell.length_a   1.000
_cell.length_b   1.000
_cell.length_c   1.000
_cell.angle_alpha   90.00
_cell.angle_beta   90.00
_cell.angle_gamma   90.00
#
_symmetry.space_group_name_H-M   'P 1'
#
loop_
_entity.id
_entity.type
_entity.pdbx_description
1 polymer ?
#
loop_
_entity_poly.entity_id
_entity_poly.type
_entity_poly.pdbx_seq_one_letter_code
_entity_poly.pdbx_strand_id
1 'polypeptide(L)'
;MRKSRISRAKQEKLIEHFVAGTTARCAASLVGVNFKTAAYYFQRLRLLIAQQTEQAASEAFCGEIEVDESYFGGARKGNRGRGAAGKVPVFG
;
A
#
# COMPACT_ATOMS: atom_id res chain seq x y z
N MET A 1 7.72 12.95 10.27
CA MET A 1 7.93 12.40 11.63
C MET A 1 8.79 13.36 12.45
N ARG A 2 8.16 14.31 13.15
CA ARG A 2 8.86 15.49 13.69
C ARG A 2 9.79 15.19 14.90
N LYS A 3 9.78 13.96 15.43
CA LYS A 3 10.59 13.50 16.58
C LYS A 3 11.05 12.03 16.48
N SER A 4 11.34 11.54 15.27
CA SER A 4 11.88 10.18 15.10
C SER A 4 13.26 10.07 15.72
N ARG A 5 13.51 9.05 16.56
CA ARG A 5 14.84 8.71 17.08
C ARG A 5 15.68 7.90 16.07
N ILE A 6 15.14 7.62 14.89
CA ILE A 6 15.82 6.91 13.80
C ILE A 6 16.64 7.94 13.02
N SER A 7 17.90 7.62 12.70
CA SER A 7 18.74 8.50 11.87
C SER A 7 18.12 8.72 10.48
N ARG A 8 18.40 9.88 9.87
CA ARG A 8 17.87 10.23 8.55
C ARG A 8 18.21 9.18 7.48
N ALA A 9 19.45 8.71 7.44
CA ALA A 9 19.88 7.66 6.51
C ALA A 9 19.07 6.36 6.63
N LYS A 10 18.72 5.95 7.87
CA LYS A 10 17.86 4.78 8.08
C LYS A 10 16.41 5.03 7.67
N GLN A 11 15.91 6.26 7.86
CA GLN A 11 14.58 6.65 7.39
C GLN A 11 14.48 6.60 5.86
N GLU A 12 15.49 7.12 5.16
CA GLU A 12 15.57 7.09 3.70
C GLU A 12 15.56 5.65 3.16
N LYS A 13 16.38 4.75 3.74
CA LYS A 13 16.34 3.33 3.37
C LYS A 13 15.01 2.64 3.69
N LEU A 14 14.35 2.99 4.81
CA LEU A 14 13.02 2.46 5.12
C LEU A 14 11.97 2.90 4.10
N ILE A 15 12.06 4.14 3.61
CA ILE A 15 11.17 4.66 2.55
C ILE A 15 11.45 3.93 1.23
N GLU A 16 12.71 3.78 0.84
CA GLU A 16 13.10 3.03 -0.36
C GLU A 16 12.53 1.60 -0.34
N HIS A 17 12.69 0.89 0.78
CA HIS A 17 12.14 -0.45 0.97
C HIS A 17 10.61 -0.49 0.96
N PHE A 18 9.95 0.55 1.46
CA PHE A 18 8.50 0.67 1.42
C PHE A 18 8.00 0.83 -0.02
N VAL A 19 8.65 1.70 -0.81
CA VAL A 19 8.33 1.92 -2.23
C VAL A 19 8.60 0.67 -3.06
N ALA A 20 9.70 -0.04 -2.77
CA ALA A 20 10.04 -1.30 -3.44
C ALA A 20 9.13 -2.49 -3.04
N GLY A 21 8.14 -2.29 -2.17
CA GLY A 21 7.19 -3.32 -1.78
C GLY A 21 7.77 -4.43 -0.89
N THR A 22 8.96 -4.23 -0.32
CA THR A 22 9.57 -5.22 0.56
C THR A 22 8.81 -5.33 1.88
N THR A 23 8.83 -6.49 2.53
CA THR A 23 8.17 -6.64 3.83
C THR A 23 8.90 -5.84 4.90
N ALA A 24 8.17 -5.31 5.89
CA ALA A 24 8.77 -4.60 7.03
C ALA A 24 9.77 -5.47 7.81
N ARG A 25 9.62 -6.79 7.78
CA ARG A 25 10.57 -7.74 8.38
C ARG A 25 11.90 -7.75 7.65
N CYS A 26 11.88 -7.90 6.32
CA CYS A 26 13.10 -7.85 5.50
C CYS A 26 13.78 -6.48 5.61
N ALA A 27 13.01 -5.39 5.49
CA ALA A 27 13.53 -4.04 5.61
C ALA A 27 14.19 -3.79 6.98
N ALA A 28 13.61 -4.30 8.07
CA ALA A 28 14.20 -4.17 9.40
C ALA A 28 15.59 -4.82 9.50
N SER A 29 15.73 -6.03 8.96
CA SER A 29 17.01 -6.76 8.91
C SER A 29 18.04 -6.02 8.05
N LEU A 30 17.66 -5.53 6.87
CA LEU A 30 18.57 -4.84 5.94
C LEU A 30 19.01 -3.46 6.44
N VAL A 31 18.11 -2.71 7.07
CA VAL A 31 18.38 -1.35 7.58
C VAL A 31 19.01 -1.36 8.97
N GLY A 32 18.95 -2.50 9.67
CA GLY A 32 19.47 -2.65 11.03
C GLY A 32 18.63 -1.87 12.05
N VAL A 33 17.32 -2.10 12.06
CA VAL A 33 16.37 -1.59 13.06
C VAL A 33 15.53 -2.72 13.63
N ASN A 34 14.90 -2.49 14.79
CA ASN A 34 13.96 -3.47 15.33
C ASN A 34 12.77 -3.64 14.37
N PHE A 35 12.31 -4.87 14.17
CA PHE A 35 11.15 -5.16 13.31
C PHE A 35 9.90 -4.35 13.69
N LYS A 36 9.59 -4.21 14.99
CA LYS A 36 8.44 -3.42 15.44
C LYS A 36 8.57 -1.95 15.03
N THR A 37 9.80 -1.43 15.01
CA THR A 37 10.08 -0.06 14.54
C THR A 37 9.81 0.07 13.04
N ALA A 38 10.29 -0.85 12.20
CA ALA A 38 10.02 -0.82 10.77
C ALA A 38 8.53 -1.00 10.44
N ALA A 39 7.85 -1.94 11.12
CA ALA A 39 6.42 -2.16 10.96
C ALA A 39 5.61 -0.91 11.33
N TYR A 40 5.92 -0.28 12.46
CA TYR A 40 5.31 0.98 12.87
C TYR A 40 5.59 2.10 11.86
N TYR A 41 6.82 2.20 11.36
CA TYR A 41 7.21 3.18 10.35
C TYR A 41 6.40 3.03 9.07
N PHE A 42 6.26 1.80 8.57
CA PHE A 42 5.49 1.49 7.36
C PHE A 42 4.00 1.82 7.54
N GLN A 43 3.44 1.51 8.71
CA GLN A 43 2.05 1.87 9.00
C GLN A 43 1.85 3.39 9.00
N ARG A 44 2.79 4.16 9.55
CA ARG A 44 2.74 5.62 9.54
C ARG A 44 2.84 6.18 8.12
N LEU A 45 3.68 5.60 7.25
CA LEU A 45 3.74 5.98 5.85
C LEU A 45 2.38 5.75 5.14
N ARG A 46 1.74 4.60 5.35
CA ARG A 46 0.41 4.32 4.78
C ARG A 46 -0.63 5.33 5.23
N LEU A 47 -0.66 5.68 6.52
CA LEU A 47 -1.59 6.67 7.05
C LEU A 47 -1.37 8.06 6.45
N LEU A 48 -0.10 8.45 6.25
CA LEU A 48 0.23 9.73 5.60
C LEU A 48 -0.21 9.76 4.14
N ILE A 49 0.02 8.66 3.41
CA ILE A 49 -0.45 8.52 2.02
C ILE A 49 -1.97 8.60 1.98
N ALA A 50 -2.67 7.80 2.78
CA ALA A 50 -4.13 7.82 2.84
C ALA A 50 -4.69 9.21 3.15
N GLN A 51 -4.11 9.91 4.14
CA GLN A 51 -4.50 11.28 4.47
C GLN A 51 -4.27 12.25 3.29
N GLN A 52 -3.13 12.14 2.61
CA GLN A 52 -2.82 13.00 1.47
C GLN A 52 -3.73 12.70 0.27
N THR A 53 -4.03 11.43 0.02
CA THR A 53 -4.96 10.99 -1.03
C THR A 53 -6.37 11.50 -0.76
N GLU A 54 -6.86 11.41 0.48
CA GLU A 54 -8.17 11.96 0.87
C GLU A 54 -8.24 13.48 0.66
N GLN A 55 -7.19 14.20 1.04
CA GLN A 55 -7.10 15.65 0.81
C GLN A 55 -7.07 16.01 -0.68
N ALA A 56 -6.41 15.19 -1.50
CA ALA A 56 -6.36 15.39 -2.95
C ALA A 56 -7.64 14.94 -3.66
N ALA A 57 -8.45 14.06 -3.05
CA ALA A 57 -9.66 13.52 -3.66
C ALA A 57 -10.66 14.62 -4.01
N SER A 58 -10.79 15.66 -3.17
CA SER A 58 -11.67 16.80 -3.45
C SER A 58 -11.28 17.61 -4.69
N GLU A 59 -10.01 17.57 -5.10
CA GLU A 59 -9.53 18.22 -6.34
C GLU A 59 -9.57 17.27 -7.54
N ALA A 60 -9.35 15.96 -7.31
CA ALA A 60 -9.22 14.95 -8.36
C ALA A 60 -10.56 14.41 -8.90
N PHE A 61 -11.61 14.39 -8.09
CA PHE A 61 -12.93 13.89 -8.50
C PHE A 61 -13.84 15.01 -9.04
N CYS A 62 -13.44 15.63 -10.16
CA CYS A 62 -14.30 16.53 -10.92
C CYS A 62 -14.41 16.08 -12.39
N GLY A 63 -15.62 16.17 -12.97
CA GLY A 63 -15.88 15.69 -14.34
C GLY A 63 -16.26 14.20 -14.42
N GLU A 64 -15.93 13.56 -15.53
CA GLU A 64 -16.17 12.12 -15.76
C GLU A 64 -15.10 11.29 -15.03
N ILE A 65 -15.53 10.26 -14.30
CA ILE A 65 -14.68 9.42 -13.46
C ILE A 65 -14.67 8.02 -14.06
N GLU A 66 -13.50 7.55 -14.48
CA GLU A 66 -13.27 6.14 -14.81
C GLU A 66 -13.02 5.37 -13.52
N VAL A 67 -13.76 4.27 -13.34
CA VAL A 67 -13.65 3.42 -12.16
C VAL A 67 -13.06 2.08 -12.58
N ASP A 68 -12.00 1.65 -11.91
CA ASP A 68 -11.33 0.40 -12.23
C ASP A 68 -12.08 -0.78 -11.62
N GLU A 69 -12.46 -1.74 -12.47
CA GLU A 69 -13.08 -2.99 -12.03
C GLU A 69 -12.04 -4.09 -11.85
N SER A 70 -12.03 -4.70 -10.66
CA SER A 70 -11.32 -5.94 -10.37
C SER A 70 -12.29 -7.06 -9.98
N TYR A 71 -11.98 -8.32 -10.32
CA TYR A 71 -12.87 -9.45 -10.04
C TYR A 71 -12.18 -10.46 -9.12
N PHE A 72 -12.71 -10.65 -7.91
CA PHE A 72 -12.16 -11.56 -6.89
C PHE A 72 -13.03 -12.81 -6.71
N GLY A 73 -12.43 -13.90 -6.22
CA GLY A 73 -13.14 -15.17 -5.99
C GLY A 73 -13.29 -16.04 -7.25
N GLY A 74 -14.31 -16.91 -7.24
CA GLY A 74 -14.56 -17.95 -8.25
C GLY A 74 -13.90 -19.29 -7.91
N ALA A 75 -14.66 -20.38 -8.02
CA ALA A 75 -14.19 -21.73 -7.75
C ALA A 75 -13.11 -22.16 -8.76
N ARG A 76 -12.04 -22.82 -8.29
CA ARG A 76 -10.89 -23.20 -9.13
C ARG A 76 -11.02 -24.59 -9.73
N LYS A 77 -11.70 -24.68 -10.88
CA LYS A 77 -11.46 -25.57 -12.05
C LYS A 77 -12.45 -25.16 -13.15
N GLY A 78 -12.00 -24.90 -14.38
CA GLY A 78 -12.86 -24.42 -15.50
C GLY A 78 -12.47 -23.03 -16.03
N ASN A 79 -13.44 -22.34 -16.68
CA ASN A 79 -13.23 -21.05 -17.37
C ASN A 79 -12.56 -19.99 -16.48
N ARG A 80 -11.61 -19.25 -17.07
CA ARG A 80 -10.84 -18.19 -16.42
C ARG A 80 -11.24 -16.81 -16.96
N GLY A 81 -10.75 -15.74 -16.32
CA GLY A 81 -11.03 -14.36 -16.73
C GLY A 81 -12.21 -13.73 -16.00
N ARG A 82 -12.61 -12.52 -16.39
CA ARG A 82 -13.65 -11.72 -15.70
C ARG A 82 -15.02 -12.41 -15.71
N GLY A 83 -15.38 -13.08 -16.80
CA GLY A 83 -16.66 -13.79 -16.96
C GLY A 83 -16.77 -15.17 -16.28
N ALA A 84 -15.84 -15.55 -15.39
CA ALA A 84 -15.93 -16.82 -14.68
C ALA A 84 -16.99 -16.77 -13.56
N ALA A 85 -17.79 -17.83 -13.43
CA ALA A 85 -18.86 -17.91 -12.44
C ALA A 85 -18.35 -17.81 -10.99
N GLY A 86 -19.12 -17.14 -10.14
CA GLY A 86 -18.79 -16.98 -8.71
C GLY A 86 -17.69 -15.95 -8.43
N LYS A 87 -17.35 -15.09 -9.40
CA LYS A 87 -16.51 -13.92 -9.17
C LYS A 87 -17.34 -12.74 -8.68
N VAL A 88 -16.77 -11.98 -7.76
CA VAL A 88 -17.34 -10.76 -7.20
C VAL A 88 -16.59 -9.57 -7.80
N PRO A 89 -17.25 -8.65 -8.52
CA PRO A 89 -16.65 -7.40 -8.94
C PRO A 89 -16.41 -6.50 -7.73
N VAL A 90 -15.26 -5.85 -7.72
CA VAL A 90 -14.82 -4.88 -6.72
C VAL A 90 -14.30 -3.68 -7.50
N PHE A 91 -14.88 -2.53 -7.20
CA PHE A 91 -14.55 -1.25 -7.81
C PHE A 91 -13.54 -0.52 -6.92
N GLY A 92 -12.51 0.07 -7.54
CA GLY A 92 -11.45 0.84 -6.88
C GLY A 92 -11.39 2.27 -7.38
#